data_AF-A0A1N5V8S5-F1
#
_entry.id   AF-A0A1N5V8S5-F1
#
_cell.length_a   1.000
_cell.length_b   1.000
_cell.length_c   1.000
_cell.angle_alpha   90.00
_cell.angle_beta   90.00
_cell.angle_gamma   90.00
#
_symmetry.space_group_name_H-M   'P 1'
#
loop_
_entity.id
_entity.type
_entity.pdbx_description
1 polymer ?
#
loop_
_entity_poly.entity_id
_entity_poly.type
_entity_poly.pdbx_seq_one_letter_code
_entity_poly.pdbx_strand_id
1 'polypeptide(L)'
;MTSDSAGIVLAGDSQYHTLMQIPGLVTSRTYVTGPNPMAVAVGADNQLALGAQSPSGSDNDVFGYEQTADQASWTYDFGMRPTAYNDVAPRGLAFAAGNARLYAVVTDNDGSDPVLHTLVPTP
;
A
#
# COMPACT_ATOMS: atom_id res chain seq x y z
N MET A 1 2.28 -6.73 10.30
CA MET A 1 1.77 -6.58 11.68
C MET A 1 1.77 -5.08 11.98
N THR A 2 0.82 -4.60 12.77
CA THR A 2 0.82 -3.21 13.24
C THR A 2 2.04 -2.96 14.13
N SER A 3 2.50 -1.71 14.23
CA SER A 3 3.70 -1.36 14.99
C SER A 3 3.55 -1.66 16.49
N ASP A 4 2.34 -1.57 17.01
CA ASP A 4 1.97 -1.95 18.38
C ASP A 4 1.74 -3.47 18.59
N SER A 5 1.86 -4.28 17.54
CA SER A 5 1.57 -5.72 17.52
C SER A 5 0.13 -6.12 17.88
N ALA A 6 -0.81 -5.17 17.91
CA ALA A 6 -2.22 -5.43 18.23
C ALA A 6 -3.05 -5.94 17.03
N GLY A 7 -2.51 -5.91 15.82
CA GLY A 7 -3.21 -6.37 14.63
C GLY A 7 -2.32 -6.73 13.44
N ILE A 8 -2.96 -7.27 12.40
CA ILE A 8 -2.35 -7.55 11.10
C ILE A 8 -3.16 -6.84 10.03
N VAL A 9 -2.45 -6.14 9.14
CA VAL A 9 -3.03 -5.63 7.90
C VAL A 9 -2.72 -6.62 6.78
N LEU A 10 -3.76 -7.01 6.05
CA LEU A 10 -3.70 -7.95 4.95
C LEU A 10 -4.10 -7.24 3.66
N ALA A 11 -3.38 -7.52 2.57
CA ALA A 11 -3.88 -7.29 1.23
C ALA A 11 -4.93 -8.38 0.94
N GLY A 12 -6.21 -8.00 0.87
CA GLY A 12 -7.35 -8.90 0.77
C GLY A 12 -8.02 -8.88 -0.61
N ASP A 13 -9.23 -9.43 -0.69
CA ASP A 13 -10.02 -9.54 -1.93
C ASP A 13 -10.72 -8.21 -2.33
N SER A 14 -11.39 -8.24 -3.48
CA SER A 14 -11.18 -7.47 -4.71
C SER A 14 -10.85 -5.99 -4.66
N GLN A 15 -11.06 -5.28 -3.55
CA GLN A 15 -10.88 -3.83 -3.46
C GLN A 15 -10.34 -3.30 -2.13
N TYR A 16 -10.01 -4.20 -1.18
CA TYR A 16 -9.76 -3.81 0.20
C TYR A 16 -8.49 -4.40 0.81
N HIS A 17 -7.81 -3.58 1.59
CA HIS A 17 -6.93 -4.06 2.65
C HIS A 17 -7.72 -4.23 3.94
N THR A 18 -7.42 -5.26 4.73
CA THR A 18 -8.16 -5.59 5.94
C THR A 18 -7.26 -5.54 7.16
N LEU A 19 -7.65 -4.78 8.19
CA LEU A 19 -7.08 -4.85 9.52
C LEU A 19 -7.82 -5.91 10.34
N MET A 20 -7.09 -6.91 10.82
CA MET A 20 -7.56 -7.92 11.76
C MET A 20 -6.91 -7.70 13.13
N GLN A 21 -7.69 -7.74 14.20
CA GLN A 21 -7.18 -7.65 15.57
C GLN A 21 -6.58 -8.97 16.05
N ILE A 22 -5.54 -8.86 16.88
CA ILE A 22 -4.92 -9.97 17.59
C ILE A 22 -5.14 -9.79 19.10
N PRO A 23 -5.45 -10.88 19.83
CA PRO A 23 -5.73 -12.23 19.33
C PRO A 23 -7.13 -12.34 18.67
N GLY A 24 -7.35 -13.41 17.92
CA GLY A 24 -8.67 -13.77 17.38
C GLY A 24 -8.88 -13.52 15.89
N LEU A 25 -8.01 -12.73 15.24
CA LEU A 25 -8.07 -12.43 13.80
C LEU A 25 -9.45 -11.92 13.35
N VAL A 26 -10.10 -11.15 14.22
CA VAL A 26 -11.41 -10.55 13.91
C VAL A 26 -11.18 -9.32 13.05
N THR A 27 -11.90 -9.24 11.92
CA THR A 27 -11.91 -8.05 11.07
C THR A 27 -12.35 -6.85 11.90
N SER A 28 -11.45 -5.89 12.05
CA SER A 28 -11.71 -4.63 12.74
C SER A 28 -12.04 -3.51 11.77
N ARG A 29 -11.43 -3.51 10.58
CA ARG A 29 -11.56 -2.43 9.59
C ARG A 29 -11.15 -2.91 8.19
N THR A 30 -11.70 -2.26 7.18
CA THR A 30 -11.25 -2.35 5.79
C THR A 30 -10.83 -0.97 5.28
N TYR A 31 -9.83 -0.93 4.41
CA TYR A 31 -9.34 0.26 3.72
C TYR A 31 -9.56 0.08 2.22
N VAL A 32 -10.21 1.03 1.57
CA VAL A 32 -10.50 0.98 0.14
C VAL A 32 -9.26 1.40 -0.64
N THR A 33 -8.69 0.50 -1.43
CA THR A 33 -7.49 0.80 -2.23
C THR A 33 -7.67 0.47 -3.71
N GLY A 34 -8.86 0.06 -4.12
CA GLY A 34 -9.10 -0.35 -5.50
C GLY A 34 -8.58 -1.76 -5.81
N PRO A 35 -8.63 -2.14 -7.09
CA PRO A 35 -8.51 -3.53 -7.52
C PRO A 35 -7.17 -4.17 -7.18
N ASN A 36 -7.21 -5.47 -6.84
CA ASN A 36 -6.05 -6.30 -6.55
C ASN A 36 -5.06 -5.68 -5.53
N PRO A 37 -5.44 -5.59 -4.25
CA PRO A 37 -4.49 -5.31 -3.15
C PRO A 37 -3.27 -6.24 -3.20
N MET A 38 -2.04 -5.72 -3.20
CA MET A 38 -0.81 -6.53 -3.38
C MET A 38 0.28 -6.29 -2.33
N ALA A 39 0.34 -5.11 -1.74
CA ALA A 39 1.47 -4.72 -0.90
C ALA A 39 1.01 -3.93 0.33
N VAL A 40 1.68 -4.17 1.45
CA VAL A 40 1.43 -3.49 2.71
C VAL A 40 2.76 -3.10 3.32
N ALA A 41 2.90 -1.83 3.66
CA ALA A 41 3.93 -1.36 4.58
C ALA A 41 3.27 -0.75 5.82
N VAL A 42 3.82 -1.09 6.97
CA VAL A 42 3.45 -0.49 8.25
C VAL A 42 4.65 0.26 8.79
N GLY A 43 4.48 1.56 8.99
CA GLY A 43 5.46 2.46 9.59
C GLY A 43 5.31 2.54 11.11
N ALA A 44 6.03 3.49 11.70
CA ALA A 44 5.82 3.93 13.08
C ALA A 44 4.41 4.50 13.26
N ASP A 45 3.92 4.51 14.51
CA ASP A 45 2.61 5.04 14.90
C ASP A 45 1.43 4.45 14.12
N ASN A 46 1.61 3.23 13.60
CA ASN A 46 0.64 2.53 12.76
C ASN A 46 0.26 3.28 11.48
N GLN A 47 1.15 4.11 10.94
CA GLN A 47 0.98 4.66 9.60
C GLN A 47 1.06 3.54 8.56
N LEU A 48 0.13 3.54 7.61
CA LEU A 48 -0.03 2.49 6.60
C LEU A 48 0.25 3.06 5.21
N ALA A 49 0.98 2.30 4.39
CA ALA A 49 1.01 2.47 2.96
C ALA A 49 0.53 1.18 2.31
N LEU A 50 -0.51 1.29 1.52
CA LEU A 50 -1.27 0.17 0.97
C LEU A 50 -1.20 0.23 -0.55
N GLY A 51 -0.64 -0.80 -1.15
CA GLY A 51 -0.39 -0.88 -2.60
C GLY A 51 -1.44 -1.75 -3.29
N ALA A 52 -1.98 -1.24 -4.39
CA ALA A 52 -2.92 -1.95 -5.26
C ALA A 52 -2.40 -1.95 -6.70
N GLN A 53 -2.97 -2.81 -7.54
CA GLN A 53 -2.67 -2.81 -8.97
C GLN A 53 -3.44 -1.69 -9.67
N SER A 54 -2.83 -1.06 -10.68
CA SER A 54 -3.50 -0.05 -11.50
C SER A 54 -3.96 -0.67 -12.82
N PRO A 55 -5.26 -1.03 -12.97
CA PRO A 55 -5.75 -1.71 -14.16
C PRO A 55 -5.75 -0.82 -15.39
N SER A 56 -5.69 0.50 -15.20
CA SER A 56 -5.71 1.49 -16.26
C SER A 56 -4.44 2.31 -16.36
N GLY A 57 -3.45 2.14 -15.48
CA GLY A 57 -2.23 2.95 -15.37
C GLY A 57 -2.44 4.44 -15.11
N SER A 58 -3.66 4.83 -14.73
CA SER A 58 -4.04 6.18 -14.32
C SER A 58 -4.80 6.20 -12.98
N ASP A 59 -4.92 5.02 -12.36
CA ASP A 59 -5.47 4.86 -11.02
C ASP A 59 -4.34 4.99 -9.99
N ASN A 60 -4.67 5.47 -8.80
CA ASN A 60 -3.71 5.53 -7.69
C ASN A 60 -3.20 4.13 -7.34
N ASP A 61 -1.88 4.01 -7.17
CA ASP A 61 -1.17 2.78 -6.86
C ASP A 61 -0.96 2.56 -5.36
N VAL A 62 -0.72 3.66 -4.64
CA VAL A 62 -0.43 3.64 -3.21
C VAL A 62 -1.37 4.55 -2.48
N PHE A 63 -1.91 4.06 -1.37
CA PHE A 63 -2.83 4.78 -0.50
C PHE A 63 -2.24 4.85 0.90
N GLY A 64 -2.03 6.06 1.38
CA GLY A 64 -1.59 6.37 2.73
C GLY A 64 -2.76 6.44 3.70
N TYR A 65 -2.72 5.65 4.76
CA TYR A 65 -3.74 5.67 5.81
C TYR A 65 -3.11 5.83 7.19
N GLU A 66 -3.78 6.58 8.06
CA GLU A 66 -3.68 6.32 9.49
C GLU A 66 -4.55 5.11 9.83
N GLN A 67 -4.11 4.23 10.74
CA GLN A 67 -4.82 2.98 11.03
C GLN A 67 -6.31 3.18 11.38
N THR A 68 -6.65 4.28 12.04
CA THR A 68 -8.02 4.60 12.46
C THR A 68 -8.80 5.43 11.44
N ALA A 69 -8.19 5.89 10.35
CA ALA A 69 -8.83 6.74 9.36
C ALA A 69 -9.80 5.97 8.45
N ASP A 70 -10.88 6.64 8.05
CA ASP A 70 -11.87 6.10 7.10
C ASP A 70 -11.48 6.37 5.63
N GLN A 71 -10.56 7.31 5.40
CA GLN A 71 -10.11 7.73 4.06
C GLN A 71 -8.59 7.83 4.04
N ALA A 72 -8.02 7.68 2.85
CA ALA A 72 -6.59 7.88 2.66
C ALA A 72 -6.25 9.36 2.91
N SER A 73 -5.19 9.63 3.65
CA SER A 73 -4.66 11.00 3.78
C SER A 73 -3.91 11.43 2.53
N TRP A 74 -3.33 10.47 1.80
CA TRP A 74 -2.66 10.73 0.53
C TRP A 74 -2.72 9.53 -0.40
N THR A 75 -2.54 9.79 -1.69
CA THR A 75 -2.40 8.77 -2.71
C THR A 75 -1.21 9.09 -3.61
N TYR A 76 -0.70 8.08 -4.29
CA TYR A 76 0.35 8.25 -5.29
C TYR A 76 0.07 7.35 -6.50
N ASP A 77 0.26 7.92 -7.68
CA ASP A 77 0.16 7.26 -8.99
C ASP A 77 1.56 7.31 -9.65
N PHE A 78 2.13 6.14 -9.94
CA PHE A 78 3.39 5.98 -10.68
C PHE A 78 3.19 6.18 -12.19
N GLY A 79 1.95 6.22 -12.65
CA GLY A 79 1.54 6.48 -14.01
C GLY A 79 1.94 5.36 -14.97
N MET A 80 2.12 5.72 -16.23
CA MET A 80 2.47 4.77 -17.29
C MET A 80 3.91 4.88 -17.74
N ARG A 81 4.46 3.76 -18.19
CA ARG A 81 5.62 3.70 -19.08
C ARG A 81 5.13 3.66 -20.54
N PRO A 82 5.98 3.96 -21.54
CA PRO A 82 5.57 3.97 -22.94
C PRO A 82 4.91 2.69 -23.44
N THR A 83 5.18 1.54 -22.81
CA THR A 83 4.72 0.21 -23.25
C THR A 83 3.96 -0.59 -22.20
N ALA A 84 3.84 -0.08 -20.97
CA ALA A 84 3.26 -0.82 -19.83
C ALA A 84 2.74 0.14 -18.76
N TYR A 85 1.84 -0.34 -17.91
CA TYR A 85 1.44 0.36 -16.68
C TYR A 85 2.44 0.00 -15.57
N ASN A 86 2.72 0.98 -14.70
CA ASN A 86 3.49 0.72 -13.50
C ASN A 86 2.59 0.05 -12.46
N ASP A 87 3.02 -1.07 -11.90
CA ASP A 87 2.33 -1.75 -10.81
C ASP A 87 3.25 -1.85 -9.59
N VAL A 88 2.70 -1.68 -8.39
CA VAL A 88 3.44 -1.93 -7.15
C VAL A 88 3.76 -3.41 -7.07
N ALA A 89 5.05 -3.75 -6.99
CA ALA A 89 5.48 -5.13 -6.87
C ALA A 89 4.89 -5.77 -5.60
N PRO A 90 4.54 -7.07 -5.61
CA PRO A 90 4.14 -7.78 -4.41
C PRO A 90 5.20 -7.61 -3.32
N ARG A 91 4.78 -7.18 -2.12
CA ARG A 91 5.69 -6.88 -0.98
C ARG A 91 6.71 -5.76 -1.27
N GLY A 92 6.47 -4.94 -2.29
CA GLY A 92 7.37 -3.89 -2.77
C GLY A 92 7.38 -2.60 -1.96
N LEU A 93 6.64 -2.51 -0.84
CA LEU A 93 6.55 -1.30 -0.02
C LEU A 93 7.32 -1.45 1.29
N ALA A 94 8.04 -0.40 1.68
CA ALA A 94 8.66 -0.31 3.01
C ALA A 94 8.84 1.16 3.44
N PHE A 95 8.41 1.51 4.64
CA PHE A 95 8.75 2.81 5.23
C PHE A 95 10.23 2.84 5.65
N ALA A 96 10.87 3.99 5.48
CA ALA A 96 12.09 4.30 6.20
C ALA A 96 11.79 4.49 7.69
N ALA A 97 12.83 4.38 8.54
CA ALA A 97 12.69 4.67 9.97
C ALA A 97 12.12 6.09 10.19
N GLY A 98 11.13 6.20 11.08
CA GLY A 98 10.45 7.47 11.38
C GLY A 98 9.53 7.99 10.28
N ASN A 99 9.13 7.15 9.33
CA ASN A 99 8.14 7.43 8.28
C ASN A 99 8.49 8.57 7.29
N ALA A 100 9.69 9.14 7.36
CA ALA A 100 10.08 10.28 6.54
C ALA A 100 10.12 9.98 5.02
N ARG A 101 10.22 8.70 4.66
CA ARG A 101 10.24 8.23 3.27
C ARG A 101 9.50 6.90 3.15
N LEU A 102 8.90 6.66 2.00
CA LEU A 102 8.40 5.35 1.59
C LEU A 102 9.22 4.86 0.39
N TYR A 103 9.78 3.66 0.50
CA TYR A 103 10.39 2.95 -0.60
C TYR A 103 9.34 2.09 -1.30
N ALA A 104 9.26 2.19 -2.61
CA ALA A 104 8.33 1.44 -3.43
C ALA A 104 9.06 0.80 -4.61
N VAL A 105 9.01 -0.52 -4.71
CA VAL A 105 9.44 -1.27 -5.89
C VAL A 105 8.25 -1.38 -6.82
N VAL A 106 8.44 -0.92 -8.05
CA VAL A 106 7.43 -0.84 -9.10
C VAL A 106 7.92 -1.64 -10.29
N THR A 107 7.06 -2.47 -10.86
CA THR A 107 7.34 -3.28 -12.06
C THR A 107 6.43 -2.86 -13.20
N ASP A 108 6.71 -3.35 -14.39
CA ASP A 108 5.72 -3.40 -15.46
C ASP A 108 4.57 -4.36 -15.05
N ASN A 109 3.45 -4.31 -15.78
CA ASN A 109 2.25 -5.09 -15.50
C ASN A 109 2.43 -6.62 -15.62
N ASP A 110 3.55 -7.08 -16.19
CA ASP A 110 3.96 -8.49 -16.24
C ASP A 110 4.96 -8.87 -15.12
N GLY A 111 5.30 -7.92 -14.24
CA GLY A 111 6.26 -8.07 -13.15
C GLY A 111 7.72 -7.86 -13.55
N SER A 112 8.01 -7.43 -14.78
CA SER A 112 9.37 -7.14 -15.24
C SER A 112 9.84 -5.72 -14.90
N ASP A 113 11.10 -5.41 -15.25
CA ASP A 113 11.71 -4.09 -15.15
C ASP A 113 11.49 -3.37 -13.80
N PRO A 114 11.98 -3.94 -12.68
CA PRO A 114 11.81 -3.37 -11.36
C PRO A 114 12.56 -2.05 -11.21
N VAL A 115 11.86 -1.04 -10.73
CA VAL A 115 12.40 0.29 -10.42
C VAL A 115 12.10 0.63 -8.96
N LEU A 116 13.11 1.13 -8.25
CA LEU A 116 12.95 1.62 -6.89
C LEU A 116 12.59 3.12 -6.91
N HIS A 117 11.42 3.45 -6.37
CA HIS A 117 10.99 4.80 -6.09
C HIS A 117 11.18 5.13 -4.61
N THR A 118 11.43 6.41 -4.33
CA THR A 118 11.45 6.96 -2.97
C THR A 118 10.46 8.10 -2.90
N LEU A 119 9.38 7.91 -2.15
CA LEU A 119 8.32 8.90 -1.96
C LEU A 119 8.53 9.64 -0.64
N VAL A 120 8.03 10.88 -0.59
CA VAL A 120 7.88 11.65 0.65
C VAL A 120 6.38 11.72 0.92
N PRO A 121 5.85 10.94 1.89
CA PRO A 121 4.44 11.00 2.26
C PRO A 121 4.06 12.39 2.74
N THR A 122 2.99 12.96 2.18
CA THR A 122 2.44 14.27 2.59
C THR A 122 0.97 14.10 2.93
N PRO A 123 0.51 14.45 4.14
CA PRO A 123 -0.91 14.39 4.52
C PRO A 123 -1.81 15.34 3.73
#